data_AF-K0R4R9-F1
#
_entry.id   AF-K0R4R9-F1
#
_cell.length_a   1.000
_cell.length_b   1.000
_cell.length_c   1.000
_cell.angle_alpha   90.00
_cell.angle_beta   90.00
_cell.angle_gamma   90.00
#
_symmetry.space_group_name_H-M   'P 1'
#
loop_
_entity.id
_entity.type
_entity.pdbx_description
1 polymer ?
#
loop_
_entity_poly.entity_id
_entity_poly.type
_entity_poly.pdbx_seq_one_letter_code
_entity_poly.pdbx_strand_id
1 'polypeptide(L)'
;MADADRSNVEIKVLLRNLDTAKTSIKHKDRLRRLNKFRNYVTARPPPEFYDDDHSLLLLGSDSPTAMEDEALSSMVLVGLLGAAGCPSSSGHEGASLKRSARPAISLLRYLCLEFDGGGGVTGEMNGFASALCALDVPRLRTMRLEVHIGKGDGDDGGSRGGSKDDACHLLALVLARHTDPDGVSDEPVAAADLLPDPRNRAEFERWLVENAAPDARRRIKENAQAKAGGGGAARAEDDED
;
A
#
# COMPACT_ATOMS: atom_id res chain seq x y z
N MET A 1 -22.57 -18.37 -4.42
CA MET A 1 -22.43 -17.67 -5.71
C MET A 1 -23.10 -16.29 -5.67
N ALA A 2 -24.41 -16.17 -5.36
CA ALA A 2 -25.07 -14.86 -5.30
C ALA A 2 -24.47 -13.83 -4.31
N ASP A 3 -23.91 -14.26 -3.18
CA ASP A 3 -23.29 -13.34 -2.21
C ASP A 3 -21.89 -12.84 -2.63
N ALA A 4 -21.11 -13.68 -3.34
CA ALA A 4 -19.81 -13.29 -3.88
C ALA A 4 -19.97 -12.23 -4.99
N ASP A 5 -20.98 -12.40 -5.86
CA ASP A 5 -21.30 -11.41 -6.91
C ASP A 5 -21.74 -10.06 -6.30
N ARG A 6 -22.47 -10.10 -5.17
CA ARG A 6 -22.89 -8.89 -4.45
C ARG A 6 -21.72 -8.17 -3.76
N SER A 7 -20.80 -8.90 -3.12
CA SER A 7 -19.60 -8.33 -2.50
C SER A 7 -18.71 -7.63 -3.53
N ASN A 8 -18.51 -8.27 -4.69
CA ASN A 8 -17.70 -7.73 -5.77
C ASN A 8 -18.26 -6.41 -6.34
N VAL A 9 -19.58 -6.31 -6.49
CA VAL A 9 -20.28 -5.06 -6.89
C VAL A 9 -20.05 -3.96 -5.85
N GLU A 10 -20.19 -4.28 -4.57
CA GLU A 10 -20.01 -3.31 -3.50
C GLU A 10 -18.58 -2.77 -3.46
N ILE A 11 -17.58 -3.65 -3.57
CA ILE A 11 -16.16 -3.29 -3.67
C ILE A 11 -15.89 -2.35 -4.83
N LYS A 12 -16.41 -2.64 -6.03
CA LYS A 12 -16.27 -1.76 -7.19
C LYS A 12 -16.92 -0.40 -6.96
N VAL A 13 -18.04 -0.34 -6.26
CA VAL A 13 -18.70 0.92 -5.87
C VAL A 13 -17.86 1.73 -4.87
N LEU A 14 -17.08 1.07 -4.00
CA LEU A 14 -16.14 1.72 -3.08
C LEU A 14 -14.95 2.34 -3.83
N LEU A 15 -14.42 1.61 -4.82
CA LEU A 15 -13.32 2.08 -5.67
C LEU A 15 -13.75 3.11 -6.71
N ARG A 16 -15.05 3.17 -7.02
CA ARG A 16 -15.59 4.12 -7.98
C ARG A 16 -15.23 5.55 -7.59
N ASN A 17 -14.71 6.28 -8.57
CA ASN A 17 -14.26 7.65 -8.46
C ASN A 17 -13.06 7.88 -7.53
N LEU A 18 -12.30 6.84 -7.15
CA LEU A 18 -10.97 7.03 -6.56
C LEU A 18 -9.93 7.44 -7.61
N ASP A 19 -10.21 7.17 -8.89
CA ASP A 19 -9.40 7.61 -10.01
C ASP A 19 -9.20 9.13 -9.98
N THR A 20 -7.93 9.48 -9.90
CA THR A 20 -7.46 10.84 -9.78
C THR A 20 -6.98 11.40 -11.10
N ALA A 21 -6.71 10.58 -12.12
CA ALA A 21 -6.35 11.05 -13.46
C ALA A 21 -7.57 11.67 -14.16
N LYS A 22 -8.77 11.21 -13.83
CA LYS A 22 -10.03 11.78 -14.31
C LYS A 22 -10.30 13.16 -13.71
N THR A 23 -10.12 14.20 -14.52
CA THR A 23 -10.36 15.61 -14.17
C THR A 23 -11.83 15.90 -13.82
N SER A 24 -12.77 15.11 -14.34
CA SER A 24 -14.20 15.19 -14.04
C SER A 24 -14.53 14.85 -12.59
N ILE A 25 -13.68 14.10 -11.90
CA ILE A 25 -13.90 13.71 -10.51
C ILE A 25 -13.39 14.81 -9.58
N LYS A 26 -14.31 15.41 -8.81
CA LYS A 26 -13.97 16.45 -7.84
C LYS A 26 -13.31 15.83 -6.61
N HIS A 27 -12.45 16.62 -5.96
CA HIS A 27 -11.79 16.21 -4.72
C HIS A 27 -12.77 15.82 -3.60
N LYS A 28 -13.88 16.57 -3.45
CA LYS A 28 -14.91 16.28 -2.45
C LYS A 28 -15.55 14.90 -2.69
N ASP A 29 -15.70 14.50 -3.94
CA ASP A 29 -16.28 13.20 -4.28
C ASP A 29 -15.33 12.05 -3.93
N ARG A 30 -14.01 12.22 -4.17
CA ARG A 30 -12.99 11.27 -3.70
C ARG A 30 -13.02 11.09 -2.19
N LEU A 31 -13.05 12.19 -1.43
CA LEU A 31 -13.12 12.12 0.03
C LEU A 31 -14.40 11.43 0.50
N ARG A 32 -15.55 11.73 -0.14
CA ARG A 32 -16.81 11.06 0.18
C ARG A 32 -16.72 9.55 -0.08
N ARG A 33 -16.03 9.14 -1.14
CA ARG A 33 -15.82 7.72 -1.47
C ARG A 33 -14.90 7.02 -0.47
N LEU A 34 -13.75 7.61 -0.12
CA LEU A 34 -12.86 7.08 0.91
C LEU A 34 -13.57 6.98 2.27
N ASN A 35 -14.41 7.94 2.63
CA ASN A 35 -15.20 7.86 3.87
C ASN A 35 -16.26 6.76 3.81
N LYS A 36 -16.93 6.56 2.67
CA LYS A 36 -17.85 5.43 2.49
C LYS A 36 -17.13 4.10 2.62
N PHE A 37 -15.95 3.97 2.02
CA PHE A 37 -15.11 2.78 2.13
C PHE A 37 -14.70 2.54 3.59
N ARG A 38 -14.18 3.56 4.28
CA ARG A 38 -13.87 3.44 5.71
C ARG A 38 -15.08 2.96 6.52
N ASN A 39 -16.24 3.59 6.32
CA ASN A 39 -17.46 3.21 7.04
C ASN A 39 -17.86 1.75 6.77
N TYR A 40 -17.74 1.30 5.52
CA TYR A 40 -18.04 -0.07 5.11
C TYR A 40 -17.15 -1.07 5.86
N VAL A 41 -15.82 -0.89 5.85
CA VAL A 41 -14.90 -1.84 6.50
C VAL A 41 -14.93 -1.78 8.02
N THR A 42 -15.41 -0.67 8.59
CA THR A 42 -15.61 -0.56 10.05
C THR A 42 -17.02 -0.92 10.50
N ALA A 43 -17.88 -1.40 9.60
CA ALA A 43 -19.23 -1.80 9.93
C ALA A 43 -19.24 -2.95 10.95
N ARG A 44 -20.37 -3.14 11.65
CA ARG A 44 -20.55 -4.22 12.62
C ARG A 44 -21.82 -5.00 12.26
N PRO A 45 -21.72 -6.30 11.92
CA PRO A 45 -20.48 -7.08 11.76
C PRO A 45 -19.58 -6.54 10.63
N PRO A 46 -18.26 -6.77 10.68
CA PRO A 46 -17.37 -6.39 9.58
C PRO A 46 -17.74 -7.15 8.31
N PRO A 47 -17.50 -6.57 7.12
CA PRO A 47 -17.72 -7.27 5.86
C PRO A 47 -16.73 -8.43 5.72
N GLU A 48 -17.19 -9.49 5.07
CA GLU A 48 -16.34 -10.62 4.68
C GLU A 48 -15.67 -10.31 3.34
N PHE A 49 -14.37 -10.61 3.24
CA PHE A 49 -13.58 -10.43 2.01
C PHE A 49 -13.03 -11.77 1.54
N TYR A 50 -13.18 -12.03 0.24
CA TYR A 50 -12.54 -13.16 -0.42
C TYR A 50 -11.14 -12.78 -0.91
N ASP A 51 -10.30 -13.76 -1.24
CA ASP A 51 -8.91 -13.53 -1.66
C ASP A 51 -8.80 -12.51 -2.81
N ASP A 52 -9.65 -12.64 -3.83
CA ASP A 52 -9.71 -11.73 -4.98
C ASP A 52 -10.10 -10.28 -4.61
N ASP A 53 -10.86 -10.10 -3.53
CA ASP A 53 -11.31 -8.79 -3.06
C ASP A 53 -10.14 -7.94 -2.55
N HIS A 54 -9.16 -8.59 -1.90
CA HIS A 54 -7.97 -7.92 -1.38
C HIS A 54 -7.15 -7.31 -2.53
N SER A 55 -6.86 -8.11 -3.56
CA SER A 55 -6.12 -7.65 -4.73
C SER A 55 -6.87 -6.54 -5.48
N LEU A 56 -8.19 -6.69 -5.67
CA LEU A 56 -9.03 -5.68 -6.31
C LEU A 56 -9.03 -4.36 -5.53
N LEU A 57 -9.16 -4.41 -4.20
CA LEU A 57 -9.15 -3.20 -3.36
C LEU A 57 -7.80 -2.49 -3.32
N LEU A 58 -6.70 -3.25 -3.33
CA LEU A 58 -5.35 -2.70 -3.31
C LEU A 58 -4.96 -2.12 -4.67
N LEU A 59 -5.12 -2.89 -5.74
CA LEU A 59 -4.60 -2.57 -7.08
C LEU A 59 -5.63 -1.91 -7.99
N GLY A 60 -6.91 -2.24 -7.83
CA GLY A 60 -7.97 -1.85 -8.77
C GLY A 60 -8.12 -2.86 -9.90
N SER A 61 -8.67 -2.43 -11.04
CA SER A 61 -8.88 -3.28 -12.21
C SER A 61 -8.70 -2.51 -13.51
N ASP A 62 -7.87 -3.06 -14.40
CA ASP A 62 -7.60 -2.50 -15.74
C ASP A 62 -8.53 -3.06 -16.83
N SER A 63 -9.18 -4.20 -16.59
CA SER A 63 -10.11 -4.83 -17.54
C SER A 63 -11.56 -4.42 -17.27
N PRO A 64 -12.39 -4.26 -18.32
CA PRO A 64 -13.83 -4.31 -18.18
C PRO A 64 -14.20 -5.57 -17.42
N THR A 65 -14.89 -5.41 -16.30
CA THR A 65 -15.36 -6.58 -15.54
C THR A 65 -16.74 -6.92 -16.07
N ALA A 66 -16.93 -8.17 -16.51
CA ALA A 66 -18.23 -8.65 -16.96
C ALA A 66 -19.23 -8.51 -15.79
N MET A 67 -20.12 -7.53 -15.89
CA MET A 67 -21.17 -7.26 -14.90
C MET A 67 -22.45 -6.83 -15.61
N GLU A 68 -23.58 -7.04 -14.92
CA GLU A 68 -24.89 -6.58 -15.39
C GLU A 68 -25.04 -5.05 -15.32
N ASP A 69 -24.26 -4.36 -14.47
CA ASP A 69 -24.24 -2.89 -14.45
C ASP A 69 -23.30 -2.34 -15.53
N GLU A 70 -23.89 -1.98 -16.67
CA GLU A 70 -23.19 -1.40 -17.83
C GLU A 70 -22.30 -0.21 -17.43
N ALA A 71 -22.68 0.58 -16.42
CA ALA A 71 -21.92 1.76 -16.00
C ALA A 71 -20.64 1.44 -15.21
N LEU A 72 -20.54 0.26 -14.60
CA LEU A 72 -19.34 -0.22 -13.92
C LEU A 72 -18.51 -1.16 -14.80
N SER A 73 -19.16 -1.85 -15.73
CA SER A 73 -18.53 -2.84 -16.61
C SER A 73 -17.42 -2.26 -17.48
N SER A 74 -17.49 -0.98 -17.87
CA SER A 74 -16.52 -0.32 -18.75
C SER A 74 -15.49 0.56 -18.02
N MET A 75 -15.47 0.54 -16.68
CA MET A 75 -14.64 1.47 -15.89
C MET A 75 -13.31 0.84 -15.48
N VAL A 76 -12.22 1.54 -15.81
CA VAL A 76 -10.93 1.35 -15.12
C VAL A 76 -11.07 1.84 -13.67
N LEU A 77 -10.77 0.96 -12.72
CA LEU A 77 -10.83 1.21 -11.28
C LEU A 77 -9.42 1.38 -10.73
N VAL A 78 -9.23 2.43 -9.94
CA VAL A 78 -7.97 2.68 -9.24
C VAL A 78 -8.11 2.17 -7.81
N GLY A 79 -7.23 1.25 -7.42
CA GLY A 79 -7.14 0.73 -6.06
C GLY A 79 -6.54 1.71 -5.06
N LEU A 80 -6.48 1.30 -3.79
CA LEU A 80 -5.96 2.13 -2.70
C LEU A 80 -4.50 2.52 -2.87
N LEU A 81 -3.65 1.66 -3.44
CA LEU A 81 -2.23 1.99 -3.61
C LEU A 81 -2.05 3.19 -4.54
N GLY A 82 -2.74 3.18 -5.69
CA GLY A 82 -2.73 4.30 -6.64
C GLY A 82 -3.42 5.55 -6.09
N ALA A 83 -4.48 5.39 -5.28
CA ALA A 83 -5.14 6.52 -4.62
C ALA A 83 -4.23 7.19 -3.58
N ALA A 84 -3.41 6.42 -2.86
CA ALA A 84 -2.42 6.90 -1.89
C ALA A 84 -1.26 7.63 -2.58
N GLY A 85 -0.72 7.09 -3.68
CA GLY A 85 0.41 7.70 -4.38
C GLY A 85 0.06 8.77 -5.42
N CYS A 86 -1.19 9.23 -5.50
CA CYS A 86 -1.56 10.11 -6.61
C CYS A 86 -0.85 11.49 -6.56
N PRO A 87 -0.10 11.89 -7.61
CA PRO A 87 0.50 13.21 -7.71
C PRO A 87 -0.54 14.34 -7.81
N SER A 88 -0.25 15.47 -7.17
CA SER A 88 -0.96 16.72 -7.42
C SER A 88 -0.49 17.33 -8.74
N SER A 89 -1.42 17.88 -9.52
CA SER A 89 -1.12 18.63 -10.75
C SER A 89 -0.67 20.07 -10.48
N SER A 90 -0.67 20.51 -9.22
CA SER A 90 -0.38 21.90 -8.83
C SER A 90 1.01 22.12 -8.25
N GLY A 91 1.89 21.11 -8.28
CA GLY A 91 3.28 21.22 -7.82
C GLY A 91 4.22 21.28 -9.01
N HIS A 92 5.37 21.95 -8.85
CA HIS A 92 6.52 21.66 -9.69
C HIS A 92 6.82 20.16 -9.61
N GLU A 93 6.87 19.52 -10.77
CA GLU A 93 7.20 18.10 -11.03
C GLU A 93 7.14 17.14 -9.84
N GLY A 94 5.98 16.51 -9.63
CA GLY A 94 5.88 15.25 -8.88
C GLY A 94 6.08 15.31 -7.37
N ALA A 95 6.47 16.46 -6.78
CA ALA A 95 6.87 16.56 -5.38
C ALA A 95 5.72 16.62 -4.36
N SER A 96 4.46 16.60 -4.78
CA SER A 96 3.30 16.68 -3.88
C SER A 96 2.17 15.74 -4.26
N LEU A 97 1.40 15.31 -3.26
CA LEU A 97 0.27 14.40 -3.43
C LEU A 97 -1.07 15.14 -3.45
N LYS A 98 -2.09 14.51 -4.05
CA LYS A 98 -3.46 15.02 -3.92
C LYS A 98 -3.88 14.96 -2.45
N ARG A 99 -4.74 15.91 -2.04
CA ARG A 99 -5.32 15.92 -0.68
C ARG A 99 -6.05 14.63 -0.27
N SER A 100 -6.48 13.81 -1.24
CA SER A 100 -7.10 12.50 -1.00
C SER A 100 -6.09 11.39 -0.68
N ALA A 101 -4.80 11.58 -0.92
CA ALA A 101 -3.76 10.58 -0.62
C ALA A 101 -3.69 10.25 0.88
N ARG A 102 -3.80 11.26 1.75
CA ARG A 102 -3.73 11.09 3.21
C ARG A 102 -4.83 10.17 3.74
N PRO A 103 -6.13 10.41 3.44
CA PRO A 103 -7.15 9.47 3.86
C PRO A 103 -7.03 8.10 3.18
N ALA A 104 -6.49 8.01 1.96
CA ALA A 104 -6.26 6.72 1.30
C ALA A 104 -5.17 5.89 1.99
N ILE A 105 -4.00 6.47 2.28
CA ILE A 105 -2.92 5.76 2.96
C ILE A 105 -3.28 5.41 4.41
N SER A 106 -4.05 6.26 5.09
CA SER A 106 -4.56 5.97 6.43
C SER A 106 -5.55 4.80 6.42
N LEU A 107 -6.43 4.73 5.41
CA LEU A 107 -7.32 3.59 5.24
C LEU A 107 -6.55 2.31 4.90
N LEU A 108 -5.55 2.39 4.02
CA LEU A 108 -4.68 1.27 3.68
C LEU A 108 -3.94 0.73 4.93
N ARG A 109 -3.36 1.63 5.72
CA ARG A 109 -2.71 1.28 7.00
C ARG A 109 -3.67 0.61 7.97
N TYR A 110 -4.90 1.11 8.09
CA TYR A 110 -5.94 0.47 8.89
C TYR A 110 -6.24 -0.95 8.41
N LEU A 111 -6.47 -1.13 7.11
CA LEU A 111 -6.77 -2.44 6.52
C LEU A 111 -5.65 -3.45 6.76
N CYS A 112 -4.39 -3.06 6.57
CA CYS A 112 -3.28 -3.99 6.71
C CYS A 112 -2.85 -4.25 8.17
N LEU A 113 -3.12 -3.34 9.12
CA LEU A 113 -2.54 -3.46 10.48
C LEU A 113 -3.57 -3.58 11.61
N GLU A 114 -4.81 -3.16 11.39
CA GLU A 114 -5.82 -3.06 12.47
C GLU A 114 -7.13 -3.76 12.14
N PHE A 115 -7.46 -3.91 10.86
CA PHE A 115 -8.69 -4.59 10.44
C PHE A 115 -8.70 -6.05 10.93
N ASP A 116 -9.88 -6.46 11.41
CA ASP A 116 -10.15 -7.79 11.94
C ASP A 116 -9.19 -8.26 13.04
N GLY A 117 -8.81 -7.34 13.94
CA GLY A 117 -7.91 -7.67 15.06
C GLY A 117 -6.45 -7.80 14.65
N GLY A 118 -6.06 -7.22 13.51
CA GLY A 118 -4.70 -7.24 12.98
C GLY A 118 -3.62 -7.03 14.05
N GLY A 119 -2.57 -7.84 14.00
CA GLY A 119 -1.55 -7.90 15.04
C GLY A 119 -0.40 -6.90 14.87
N GLY A 120 -0.60 -5.84 14.09
CA GLY A 120 0.47 -4.91 13.72
C GLY A 120 1.53 -5.54 12.82
N VAL A 121 2.72 -4.93 12.75
CA VAL A 121 3.79 -5.30 11.79
C VAL A 121 4.28 -6.75 11.94
N THR A 122 4.27 -7.28 13.17
CA THR A 122 4.81 -8.61 13.49
C THR A 122 3.77 -9.64 13.92
N GLY A 123 2.53 -9.24 14.13
CA GLY A 123 1.49 -10.17 14.52
C GLY A 123 0.95 -10.99 13.35
N GLU A 124 -0.24 -11.55 13.55
CA GLU A 124 -0.95 -12.30 12.50
C GLU A 124 -1.34 -11.36 11.35
N MET A 125 -1.04 -11.78 10.13
CA MET A 125 -1.37 -11.03 8.91
C MET A 125 -2.80 -11.36 8.51
N ASN A 126 -3.65 -10.34 8.41
CA ASN A 126 -4.94 -10.48 7.75
C ASN A 126 -4.77 -10.53 6.22
N GLY A 127 -5.85 -10.80 5.49
CA GLY A 127 -5.81 -10.91 4.02
C GLY A 127 -5.26 -9.66 3.31
N PHE A 128 -5.50 -8.45 3.84
CA PHE A 128 -4.95 -7.22 3.27
C PHE A 128 -3.44 -7.09 3.48
N ALA A 129 -2.93 -7.49 4.64
CA ALA A 129 -1.50 -7.50 4.93
C ALA A 129 -0.77 -8.51 4.04
N SER A 130 -1.30 -9.74 3.96
CA SER A 130 -0.75 -10.80 3.10
C SER A 130 -0.76 -10.39 1.64
N ALA A 131 -1.89 -9.87 1.13
CA ALA A 131 -2.00 -9.42 -0.26
C ALA A 131 -1.06 -8.24 -0.57
N LEU A 132 -0.81 -7.33 0.37
CA LEU A 132 0.16 -6.25 0.19
C LEU A 132 1.60 -6.77 0.16
N CYS A 133 1.94 -7.68 1.06
CA CYS A 133 3.29 -8.23 1.22
C CYS A 133 3.72 -9.16 0.08
N ALA A 134 2.77 -9.71 -0.69
CA ALA A 134 3.04 -10.52 -1.88
C ALA A 134 3.15 -9.69 -3.18
N LEU A 135 3.03 -8.36 -3.12
CA LEU A 135 3.14 -7.52 -4.30
C LEU A 135 4.58 -7.28 -4.71
N ASP A 136 4.84 -7.33 -6.02
CA ASP A 136 6.13 -6.92 -6.56
C ASP A 136 6.48 -5.45 -6.24
N VAL A 137 7.78 -5.15 -6.28
CA VAL A 137 8.32 -3.80 -6.03
C VAL A 137 7.67 -2.72 -6.91
N PRO A 138 7.46 -2.93 -8.23
CA PRO A 138 6.75 -1.96 -9.06
C PRO A 138 5.36 -1.59 -8.55
N ARG A 139 4.54 -2.57 -8.14
CA ARG A 139 3.21 -2.32 -7.57
C ARG A 139 3.30 -1.63 -6.22
N LEU A 140 4.23 -2.02 -5.35
CA LEU A 140 4.44 -1.36 -4.06
C LEU A 140 4.84 0.12 -4.23
N ARG A 141 5.66 0.44 -5.24
CA ARG A 141 6.07 1.82 -5.56
C ARG A 141 4.91 2.72 -5.98
N THR A 142 3.76 2.17 -6.37
CA THR A 142 2.58 2.99 -6.72
C THR A 142 2.07 3.82 -5.54
N MET A 143 2.35 3.42 -4.30
CA MET A 143 2.04 4.21 -3.09
C MET A 143 2.88 5.49 -2.97
N ARG A 144 4.03 5.57 -3.65
CA ARG A 144 4.98 6.70 -3.57
C ARG A 144 5.32 7.10 -2.13
N LEU A 145 5.67 6.10 -1.30
CA LEU A 145 5.99 6.27 0.12
C LEU A 145 7.05 7.35 0.37
N GLU A 146 7.98 7.54 -0.57
CA GLU A 146 8.98 8.61 -0.57
C GLU A 146 8.38 10.01 -0.41
N VAL A 147 7.21 10.29 -1.01
CA VAL A 147 6.57 11.62 -0.92
C VAL A 147 5.82 11.77 0.42
N HIS A 148 5.37 10.66 1.00
CA HIS A 148 4.77 10.67 2.33
C HIS A 148 5.81 10.89 3.43
N ILE A 149 6.98 10.26 3.29
CA ILE A 149 8.06 10.26 4.30
C ILE A 149 8.97 11.48 4.14
N GLY A 150 9.34 11.80 2.91
CA GLY A 150 10.41 12.72 2.53
C GLY A 150 10.11 14.21 2.61
N LYS A 151 9.32 14.66 3.58
CA LYS A 151 9.20 16.12 3.80
C LYS A 151 10.56 16.67 4.22
N GLY A 152 11.23 17.31 3.27
CA GLY A 152 12.44 18.10 3.51
C GLY A 152 12.13 19.31 4.37
N ASP A 153 13.01 19.57 5.35
CA ASP A 153 13.49 20.81 5.99
C ASP A 153 12.60 22.09 6.06
N GLY A 154 11.32 22.03 5.73
CA GLY A 154 10.38 23.14 5.74
C GLY A 154 9.41 23.01 6.89
N ASP A 155 9.77 23.65 8.00
CA ASP A 155 8.92 23.96 9.15
C ASP A 155 7.74 24.81 8.69
N ASP A 156 6.66 24.19 8.20
CA ASP A 156 5.34 24.81 8.08
C ASP A 156 4.25 23.75 7.87
N GLY A 157 3.29 23.73 8.79
CA GLY A 157 2.16 22.80 8.90
C GLY A 157 1.13 22.89 7.76
N GLY A 158 1.55 22.67 6.51
CA GLY A 158 0.70 22.81 5.33
C GLY A 158 0.80 21.70 4.28
N SER A 159 1.49 20.60 4.56
CA SER A 159 1.76 19.61 3.51
C SER A 159 0.50 18.92 3.01
N ARG A 160 0.17 19.22 1.76
CA ARG A 160 -0.97 18.64 1.07
C ARG A 160 -0.76 17.13 0.89
N GLY A 161 -1.62 16.36 1.56
CA GLY A 161 -1.98 15.00 1.15
C GLY A 161 -1.10 13.85 1.65
N GLY A 162 0.08 14.06 2.23
CA GLY A 162 0.91 12.97 2.77
C GLY A 162 0.58 12.59 4.23
N SER A 163 1.10 11.43 4.67
CA SER A 163 1.11 10.98 6.06
C SER A 163 2.37 10.16 6.32
N LYS A 164 3.37 10.75 7.01
CA LYS A 164 4.65 10.08 7.30
C LYS A 164 4.43 8.85 8.15
N ASP A 165 3.62 8.96 9.19
CA ASP A 165 3.40 7.88 10.15
C ASP A 165 2.72 6.66 9.52
N ASP A 166 1.62 6.85 8.78
CA ASP A 166 0.94 5.75 8.07
C ASP A 166 1.88 5.09 7.03
N ALA A 167 2.68 5.89 6.31
CA ALA A 167 3.63 5.39 5.32
C ALA A 167 4.76 4.57 5.95
N CYS A 168 5.32 5.03 7.07
CA CYS A 168 6.36 4.31 7.78
C CYS A 168 5.84 2.97 8.33
N HIS A 169 4.61 2.93 8.85
CA HIS A 169 3.98 1.68 9.31
C HIS A 169 3.85 0.66 8.18
N LEU A 170 3.35 1.08 7.01
CA LEU A 170 3.22 0.22 5.84
C LEU A 170 4.59 -0.24 5.30
N LEU A 171 5.57 0.66 5.28
CA LEU A 171 6.93 0.30 4.87
C LEU A 171 7.56 -0.72 5.85
N ALA A 172 7.35 -0.54 7.15
CA ALA A 172 7.82 -1.48 8.15
C ALA A 172 7.18 -2.86 8.01
N LEU A 173 5.87 -2.92 7.71
CA LEU A 173 5.17 -4.17 7.40
C LEU A 173 5.81 -4.89 6.22
N VAL A 174 5.95 -4.22 5.09
CA VAL A 174 6.52 -4.80 3.87
C VAL A 174 7.95 -5.27 4.11
N LEU A 175 8.82 -4.45 4.71
CA LEU A 175 10.21 -4.84 4.97
C LEU A 175 10.34 -6.00 5.96
N ALA A 176 9.39 -6.16 6.89
CA ALA A 176 9.40 -7.25 7.86
C ALA A 176 8.84 -8.57 7.29
N ARG A 177 7.90 -8.50 6.34
CA ARG A 177 7.01 -9.62 5.99
C ARG A 177 6.81 -9.87 4.49
N HIS A 178 7.58 -9.23 3.60
CA HIS A 178 7.45 -9.44 2.16
C HIS A 178 7.66 -10.92 1.79
N THR A 179 6.78 -11.42 0.92
CA THR A 179 6.77 -12.80 0.43
C THR A 179 6.89 -12.82 -1.09
N ASP A 180 7.13 -14.00 -1.64
CA ASP A 180 6.95 -14.25 -3.07
C ASP A 180 5.50 -13.95 -3.52
N PRO A 181 5.25 -13.83 -4.84
CA PRO A 181 3.92 -13.54 -5.37
C PRO A 181 2.86 -14.60 -5.05
N ASP A 182 3.28 -15.83 -4.77
CA ASP A 182 2.39 -16.93 -4.34
C ASP A 182 2.03 -16.81 -2.84
N GLY A 183 2.67 -15.91 -2.10
CA GLY A 183 2.40 -15.64 -0.68
C GLY A 183 2.93 -16.71 0.27
N VAL A 184 3.82 -17.59 -0.21
CA VAL A 184 4.24 -18.80 0.52
C VAL A 184 5.62 -18.61 1.15
N SER A 185 6.58 -18.08 0.40
CA SER A 185 7.97 -18.01 0.83
C SER A 185 8.36 -16.60 1.20
N ASP A 186 9.15 -16.43 2.27
CA ASP A 186 9.76 -15.13 2.58
C ASP A 186 10.65 -14.69 1.41
N GLU A 187 10.38 -13.51 0.84
CA GLU A 187 11.21 -12.90 -0.20
C GLU A 187 11.60 -11.47 0.25
N PRO A 188 12.63 -11.29 1.07
CA PRO A 188 13.01 -9.97 1.56
C PRO A 188 13.23 -8.94 0.44
N VAL A 189 12.69 -7.73 0.63
CA VAL A 189 12.94 -6.56 -0.23
C VAL A 189 13.79 -5.52 0.48
N ALA A 190 14.62 -4.79 -0.26
CA ALA A 190 15.47 -3.78 0.33
C ALA A 190 14.72 -2.45 0.50
N ALA A 191 15.01 -1.71 1.57
CA ALA A 191 14.44 -0.37 1.75
C ALA A 191 14.78 0.58 0.59
N ALA A 192 15.95 0.41 -0.05
CA ALA A 192 16.35 1.17 -1.22
C ALA A 192 15.47 0.90 -2.46
N ASP A 193 14.83 -0.28 -2.52
CA ASP A 193 13.88 -0.60 -3.59
C ASP A 193 12.59 0.20 -3.44
N LEU A 194 12.15 0.52 -2.22
CA LEU A 194 10.90 1.26 -2.00
C LEU A 194 11.11 2.75 -1.73
N LEU A 195 12.29 3.12 -1.22
CA LEU A 195 12.74 4.48 -0.95
C LEU A 195 14.10 4.73 -1.61
N PRO A 196 14.15 5.12 -2.90
CA PRO A 196 15.40 5.33 -3.60
C PRO A 196 16.25 6.50 -3.06
N ASP A 197 15.61 7.55 -2.53
CA ASP A 197 16.33 8.70 -1.92
C ASP A 197 16.89 8.33 -0.52
N PRO A 198 18.23 8.43 -0.31
CA PRO A 198 18.86 8.18 0.98
C PRO A 198 18.30 9.00 2.15
N ARG A 199 17.85 10.24 1.90
CA ARG A 199 17.30 11.11 2.95
C ARG A 199 16.00 10.55 3.50
N ASN A 200 15.16 9.99 2.63
CA ASN A 200 13.90 9.38 3.02
C ASN A 200 14.14 8.09 3.81
N ARG A 201 15.18 7.33 3.46
CA ARG A 201 15.61 6.16 4.25
C ARG A 201 16.09 6.57 5.64
N ALA A 202 16.91 7.62 5.76
CA ALA A 202 17.34 8.12 7.06
C ALA A 202 16.16 8.61 7.93
N GLU A 203 15.16 9.25 7.32
CA GLU A 203 13.93 9.66 8.02
C GLU A 203 13.09 8.46 8.49
N PHE A 204 13.03 7.39 7.69
CA PHE A 204 12.37 6.14 8.06
C PHE A 204 13.12 5.41 9.17
N GLU A 205 14.45 5.34 9.10
CA GLU A 205 15.30 4.75 10.14
C GLU A 205 15.13 5.47 11.48
N ARG A 206 15.09 6.81 11.48
CA ARG A 206 14.78 7.60 12.67
C ARG A 206 13.41 7.22 13.23
N TRP A 207 12.40 7.16 12.37
CA TRP A 207 11.04 6.77 12.77
C TRP A 207 11.00 5.35 13.36
N LEU A 208 11.73 4.37 12.80
CA LEU A 208 11.80 3.01 13.33
C LEU A 208 12.34 2.98 14.77
N VAL A 209 13.41 3.74 15.04
CA VAL A 209 14.00 3.81 16.39
C VAL A 209 13.01 4.39 17.40
N GLU A 210 12.25 5.40 16.99
CA GLU A 210 11.32 6.11 17.86
C GLU A 210 9.98 5.38 18.07
N ASN A 211 9.46 4.71 17.04
CA ASN A 211 8.05 4.29 17.01
C ASN A 211 7.83 2.78 16.80
N ALA A 212 8.77 2.06 16.18
CA ALA A 212 8.55 0.65 15.85
C ALA A 212 8.86 -0.28 17.04
N ALA A 213 8.06 -1.35 17.15
CA ALA A 213 8.29 -2.39 18.14
C ALA A 213 9.69 -3.03 17.98
N PRO A 214 10.35 -3.44 19.08
CA PRO A 214 11.68 -4.06 19.01
C PRO A 214 11.75 -5.27 18.08
N ASP A 215 10.72 -6.12 18.08
CA ASP A 215 10.66 -7.30 17.21
C ASP A 215 10.54 -6.93 15.72
N ALA A 216 9.75 -5.89 15.40
CA ALA A 216 9.65 -5.38 14.03
C ALA A 216 11.01 -4.88 13.53
N ARG A 217 11.72 -4.11 14.36
CA ARG A 217 13.07 -3.63 14.03
C ARG A 217 14.06 -4.77 13.82
N ARG A 218 14.04 -5.78 14.70
CA ARG A 218 14.88 -6.97 14.60
C ARG A 218 14.63 -7.69 13.26
N ARG A 219 13.37 -7.96 12.94
CA ARG A 219 12.97 -8.66 11.72
C ARG A 219 13.37 -7.89 10.45
N ILE A 220 13.14 -6.58 10.41
CA ILE A 220 13.56 -5.74 9.27
C ILE A 220 15.07 -5.81 9.07
N LYS A 221 15.85 -5.80 10.15
CA LYS A 221 17.32 -5.90 10.07
C LYS A 221 17.78 -7.27 9.57
N GLU A 222 17.19 -8.35 10.05
CA GLU A 222 17.47 -9.72 9.59
C GLU A 222 17.17 -9.87 8.09
N ASN A 223 16.01 -9.39 7.64
CA ASN A 223 15.61 -9.42 6.24
C ASN A 223 16.55 -8.60 5.34
N ALA A 224 16.99 -7.43 5.80
CA ALA A 224 17.97 -6.60 5.08
C ALA A 224 19.32 -7.32 4.91
N GLN A 225 19.77 -8.05 5.94
CA GLN A 225 20.98 -8.87 5.87
C GLN A 225 20.82 -10.06 4.91
N ALA A 226 19.68 -10.76 4.96
CA ALA A 226 19.37 -11.86 4.05
C ALA A 226 19.39 -11.40 2.58
N LYS A 227 18.80 -10.23 2.28
CA LYS A 227 18.81 -9.66 0.93
C LYS A 227 20.21 -9.29 0.45
N ALA A 228 21.06 -8.78 1.34
CA ALA A 228 22.45 -8.45 1.01
C ALA A 228 23.34 -9.69 0.81
N GLY A 229 23.10 -10.76 1.59
CA GLY A 229 23.86 -12.02 1.49
C GLY A 229 23.47 -12.91 0.31
N GLY A 230 22.21 -12.84 -0.16
CA GLY A 230 21.71 -13.64 -1.28
C GLY A 230 22.33 -13.33 -2.65
N GLY A 231 23.07 -12.21 -2.78
CA GLY A 231 23.76 -11.83 -4.02
C GLY A 231 25.16 -12.42 -4.21
N GLY A 232 25.69 -13.16 -3.23
CA GLY A 232 27.10 -13.60 -3.20
C GLY A 232 27.38 -15.08 -3.47
N ALA A 233 26.35 -15.93 -3.62
CA ALA A 233 26.52 -17.39 -3.64
C ALA A 233 26.43 -18.04 -5.04
N ALA A 234 26.63 -17.29 -6.12
CA ALA A 234 26.62 -17.81 -7.49
C ALA A 234 27.82 -17.30 -8.30
N ARG A 235 29.05 -17.68 -7.90
CA ARG A 235 30.27 -17.69 -8.72
C ARG A 235 31.47 -18.22 -7.92
N ALA A 236 31.45 -19.50 -7.63
CA ALA A 236 32.65 -20.24 -7.24
C ALA A 236 32.34 -21.73 -7.39
N GLU A 237 32.30 -22.20 -8.63
CA GLU A 237 32.47 -23.61 -9.01
C GLU A 237 32.43 -23.65 -10.54
N ASP A 238 33.62 -23.57 -11.13
CA ASP A 238 34.05 -24.28 -12.33
C ASP A 238 35.41 -23.69 -12.75
N ASP A 239 36.41 -23.95 -11.91
CA ASP A 239 37.80 -24.06 -12.32
C ASP A 239 38.30 -25.34 -11.64
N GLU A 240 38.15 -26.47 -12.31
CA GLU A 240 39.03 -27.62 -12.14
C GLU A 240 38.98 -28.53 -13.39
N ASP A 241 40.17 -28.65 -13.99
CA ASP A 241 40.70 -29.57 -15.02
C ASP A 241 40.37 -29.38 -16.52
#